data_AF-A0A2S2PJP2-F1
#
_entry.id   AF-A0A2S2PJP2-F1
#
_cell.length_a   1.000
_cell.length_b   1.000
_cell.length_c   1.000
_cell.angle_alpha   90.00
_cell.angle_beta   90.00
_cell.angle_gamma   90.00
#
_symmetry.space_group_name_H-M   'P 1'
#
loop_
_entity.id
_entity.type
_entity.pdbx_description
1 polymer ?
#
loop_
_entity_poly.entity_id
_entity_poly.type
_entity_poly.pdbx_seq_one_letter_code
_entity_poly.pdbx_strand_id
1 'polypeptide(L)'
;MAYNDKNNDLQIWLKSFFGLSFIAPDDVEDAFVELISVCPNISVGRLFSDYVLETYIEPGCLFPPILWAETPSSNPRTTNGAESFHSTYNAQFNSAHPPIFVVITTLMETQAETVTKLLTISKGIIKPKSKEESRKIENLENEHKHYVNNKTPENLLKYLAIVGNRYRGFKI
;
A
#
# COMPACT_ATOMS: atom_id res chain seq x y z
N MET A 1 1.35 8.17 36.53
CA MET A 1 1.71 6.84 35.98
C MET A 1 1.98 7.04 34.50
N ALA A 2 3.26 7.18 34.13
CA ALA A 2 3.70 7.44 32.77
C ALA A 2 3.80 6.10 32.01
N TYR A 3 2.88 5.86 31.09
CA TYR A 3 2.85 4.67 30.25
C TYR A 3 3.45 5.02 28.87
N ASN A 4 4.73 4.69 28.67
CA ASN A 4 5.33 4.34 27.38
C ASN A 4 5.47 5.37 26.22
N ASP A 5 5.87 6.62 26.46
CA ASP A 5 6.16 7.57 25.36
C ASP A 5 7.26 7.11 24.38
N LYS A 6 8.32 6.43 24.85
CA LYS A 6 9.45 6.01 23.98
C LYS A 6 9.09 4.97 22.92
N ASN A 7 8.08 4.14 23.18
CA ASN A 7 7.61 3.14 22.20
C ASN A 7 6.76 3.76 21.11
N ASN A 8 6.15 4.93 21.37
CA ASN A 8 5.30 5.61 20.40
C ASN A 8 6.14 6.23 19.27
N ASP A 9 7.23 6.92 19.61
CA ASP A 9 8.06 7.61 18.61
C ASP A 9 8.77 6.63 17.67
N LEU A 10 9.36 5.55 18.19
CA LEU A 10 9.97 4.50 17.35
C LEU A 10 8.92 3.82 16.48
N GLN A 11 7.72 3.56 17.01
CA GLN A 11 6.64 2.97 16.23
C GLN A 11 6.15 3.91 15.11
N ILE A 12 5.99 5.20 15.40
CA ILE A 12 5.61 6.21 14.41
C ILE A 12 6.69 6.31 13.33
N TRP A 13 7.96 6.35 13.73
CA TRP A 13 9.10 6.37 12.82
C TRP A 13 9.12 5.15 11.89
N LEU A 14 9.01 3.93 12.45
CA LEU A 14 8.94 2.69 11.65
C LEU A 14 7.75 2.68 10.68
N LYS A 15 6.57 3.16 11.12
CA LYS A 15 5.40 3.24 10.24
C LYS A 15 5.54 4.28 9.15
N SER A 16 6.32 5.32 9.36
CA SER A 16 6.52 6.40 8.39
C SER A 16 7.19 5.91 7.10
N PHE A 17 7.93 4.80 7.15
CA PHE A 17 8.48 4.15 5.95
C PHE A 17 7.40 3.69 4.97
N PHE A 18 6.23 3.26 5.45
CA PHE A 18 5.12 2.94 4.56
C PHE A 18 4.60 4.17 3.81
N GLY A 19 4.83 5.37 4.35
CA GLY A 19 4.55 6.63 3.68
C GLY A 19 5.41 6.87 2.43
N LEU A 20 6.62 6.29 2.36
CA LEU A 20 7.51 6.42 1.20
C LEU A 20 6.86 5.87 -0.08
N SER A 21 5.97 4.89 0.04
CA SER A 21 5.24 4.35 -1.11
C SER A 21 4.41 5.42 -1.82
N PHE A 22 4.05 6.51 -1.14
CA PHE A 22 3.26 7.62 -1.67
C PHE A 22 4.10 8.84 -2.07
N ILE A 23 5.41 8.65 -2.23
CA ILE A 23 6.32 9.65 -2.78
C ILE A 23 6.60 9.30 -4.25
N ALA A 24 6.93 10.30 -5.07
CA ALA A 24 7.39 10.04 -6.43
C ALA A 24 8.69 9.23 -6.39
N PRO A 25 8.89 8.22 -7.26
CA PRO A 25 10.09 7.36 -7.24
C PRO A 25 11.41 8.13 -7.12
N ASP A 26 11.54 9.24 -7.85
CA ASP A 26 12.75 10.07 -7.89
C ASP A 26 13.00 10.84 -6.59
N ASP A 27 11.96 11.09 -5.78
CA ASP A 27 12.03 11.82 -4.51
C ASP A 27 12.20 10.86 -3.30
N VAL A 28 12.18 9.53 -3.52
CA VAL A 28 12.18 8.53 -2.43
C VAL A 28 13.50 8.51 -1.66
N GLU A 29 14.64 8.62 -2.34
CA GLU A 29 15.96 8.61 -1.70
C GLU A 29 16.12 9.81 -0.75
N ASP A 30 15.80 11.01 -1.23
CA ASP A 30 15.80 12.24 -0.42
C ASP A 30 14.86 12.11 0.78
N ALA A 31 13.64 11.59 0.57
CA ALA A 31 12.66 11.40 1.63
C ALA A 31 13.13 10.36 2.68
N PHE A 32 13.84 9.32 2.24
CA PHE A 32 14.44 8.32 3.10
C PHE A 32 15.55 8.94 3.96
N VAL A 33 16.43 9.77 3.38
CA VAL A 33 17.50 10.49 4.11
C VAL A 33 16.91 11.38 5.20
N GLU A 34 15.87 12.14 4.90
CA GLU A 34 15.18 12.96 5.90
C GLU A 34 14.59 12.10 7.02
N LEU A 35 13.97 10.96 6.67
CA LEU A 35 13.35 10.06 7.64
C LEU A 35 14.37 9.40 8.58
N ILE A 36 15.52 8.94 8.07
CA ILE A 36 16.56 8.35 8.92
C ILE A 36 17.20 9.38 9.87
N SER A 37 17.23 10.67 9.48
CA SER A 37 17.82 11.75 10.29
C SER A 37 17.12 11.94 11.64
N VAL A 38 15.84 11.59 11.72
CA VAL A 38 14.99 11.72 12.92
C VAL A 38 14.80 10.40 13.67
N CYS A 39 15.65 9.41 13.43
CA CYS A 39 15.55 8.11 14.11
C CYS A 39 15.66 8.25 15.65
N PRO A 40 14.64 7.84 16.42
CA PRO A 40 14.65 8.01 17.88
C PRO A 40 15.54 6.98 18.62
N ASN A 41 15.98 5.91 17.93
CA ASN A 41 16.84 4.88 18.50
C ASN A 41 17.82 4.33 17.46
N ILE A 42 19.07 4.78 17.53
CA ILE A 42 20.12 4.45 16.57
C ILE A 42 20.42 2.94 16.52
N SER A 43 20.33 2.21 17.65
CA SER A 43 20.70 0.79 17.67
C SER A 43 19.71 -0.10 16.91
N VAL A 44 18.41 0.18 17.02
CA VAL A 44 17.35 -0.51 16.28
C VAL A 44 17.22 0.07 14.87
N GLY A 45 17.29 1.40 14.76
CA GLY A 45 17.13 2.12 13.51
C GLY A 45 18.13 1.72 12.46
N ARG A 46 19.41 1.57 12.84
CA ARG A 46 20.50 1.26 11.92
C ARG A 46 20.29 -0.06 11.17
N LEU A 47 20.04 -1.15 11.89
CA LEU A 47 19.85 -2.46 11.25
C LEU A 47 18.67 -2.45 10.28
N PHE A 48 17.58 -1.80 10.67
CA PHE A 48 16.39 -1.69 9.82
C PHE A 48 16.62 -0.79 8.61
N SER A 49 17.22 0.39 8.80
CA SER A 49 17.49 1.34 7.71
C SER A 49 18.51 0.80 6.72
N ASP A 50 19.56 0.12 7.20
CA ASP A 50 20.58 -0.48 6.34
C ASP A 50 19.95 -1.54 5.42
N TYR A 51 19.10 -2.41 5.97
CA TYR A 51 18.33 -3.37 5.18
C TYR A 51 17.41 -2.69 4.15
N VAL A 52 16.68 -1.64 4.55
CA VAL A 52 15.79 -0.91 3.63
C VAL A 52 16.59 -0.23 2.51
N LEU A 53 17.72 0.37 2.85
CA LEU A 53 18.62 1.02 1.90
C LEU A 53 19.09 0.02 0.83
N GLU A 54 19.70 -1.08 1.26
CA GLU A 54 20.26 -2.14 0.38
C GLU A 54 19.19 -2.83 -0.48
N THR A 55 17.98 -3.01 0.07
CA THR A 55 16.95 -3.81 -0.59
C THR A 55 16.02 -2.98 -1.48
N TYR A 56 15.74 -1.72 -1.12
CA TYR A 56 14.64 -0.94 -1.71
C TYR A 56 15.01 0.45 -2.22
N ILE A 57 16.14 1.04 -1.81
CA ILE A 57 16.42 2.47 -2.07
C ILE A 57 17.66 2.66 -2.93
N GLU A 58 18.77 2.00 -2.61
CA GLU A 58 20.05 2.27 -3.27
C GLU A 58 20.05 1.92 -4.76
N PRO A 59 20.90 2.57 -5.58
CA PRO A 59 21.04 2.22 -6.98
C PRO A 59 21.42 0.75 -7.18
N GLY A 60 20.61 0.01 -7.94
CA GLY A 60 20.84 -1.42 -8.20
C GLY A 60 20.31 -2.37 -7.14
N CYS A 61 19.53 -1.87 -6.17
CA CYS A 61 18.83 -2.72 -5.20
C CYS A 61 17.84 -3.68 -5.86
N LEU A 62 17.41 -4.69 -5.11
CA LEU A 62 16.55 -5.77 -5.61
C LEU A 62 15.15 -5.27 -6.00
N PHE A 63 14.64 -4.27 -5.28
CA PHE A 63 13.30 -3.70 -5.49
C PHE A 63 13.34 -2.16 -5.56
N PRO A 64 13.78 -1.59 -6.69
CA PRO A 64 13.96 -0.15 -6.82
C PRO A 64 12.64 0.63 -6.65
N PRO A 65 12.69 1.91 -6.22
CA PRO A 65 11.49 2.72 -5.95
C PRO A 65 10.49 2.77 -7.09
N ILE A 66 10.95 2.72 -8.34
CA ILE A 66 10.10 2.71 -9.55
C ILE A 66 9.08 1.55 -9.58
N LEU A 67 9.32 0.46 -8.83
CA LEU A 67 8.41 -0.68 -8.78
C LEU A 67 7.28 -0.53 -7.76
N TRP A 68 7.45 0.30 -6.73
CA TRP A 68 6.55 0.30 -5.56
C TRP A 68 6.13 1.68 -5.08
N ALA A 69 6.87 2.74 -5.41
CA ALA A 69 6.56 4.12 -5.07
C ALA A 69 5.83 4.82 -6.23
N GLU A 70 4.83 5.62 -5.89
CA GLU A 70 4.09 6.46 -6.84
C GLU A 70 3.34 7.53 -6.05
N THR A 71 3.20 8.74 -6.58
CA THR A 71 2.31 9.75 -5.98
C THR A 71 0.89 9.21 -5.82
N PRO A 72 0.13 9.63 -4.79
CA PRO A 72 -1.25 9.20 -4.61
C PRO A 72 -2.08 9.40 -5.87
N SER A 73 -2.80 8.35 -6.24
CA SER A 73 -3.68 8.35 -7.40
C SER A 73 -4.89 7.46 -7.12
N SER A 74 -5.89 7.59 -7.99
CA SER A 74 -7.06 6.72 -7.95
C SER A 74 -6.79 5.30 -8.47
N ASN A 75 -5.57 5.02 -8.94
CA ASN A 75 -5.21 3.72 -9.49
C ASN A 75 -5.16 2.65 -8.38
N PRO A 76 -5.53 1.39 -8.69
CA PRO A 76 -5.32 0.29 -7.76
C PRO A 76 -3.82 0.06 -7.53
N ARG A 77 -3.38 0.02 -6.27
CA ARG A 77 -1.96 -0.13 -5.87
C ARG A 77 -1.66 -1.46 -5.17
N THR A 78 -2.68 -2.29 -4.96
CA THR A 78 -2.58 -3.55 -4.24
C THR A 78 -3.11 -4.70 -5.08
N THR A 79 -2.61 -5.90 -4.79
CA THR A 79 -3.05 -7.17 -5.38
C THR A 79 -4.40 -7.65 -4.84
N ASN A 80 -5.09 -6.86 -4.01
CA ASN A 80 -6.37 -7.21 -3.38
C ASN A 80 -7.42 -7.73 -4.38
N GLY A 81 -7.45 -7.20 -5.60
CA GLY A 81 -8.36 -7.67 -6.64
C GLY A 81 -8.09 -9.11 -7.07
N ALA A 82 -6.81 -9.43 -7.33
CA ALA A 82 -6.38 -10.78 -7.70
C ALA A 82 -6.51 -11.74 -6.51
N GLU A 83 -6.11 -11.31 -5.32
CA GLU A 83 -6.26 -12.09 -4.07
C GLU A 83 -7.73 -12.39 -3.78
N SER A 84 -8.61 -11.41 -3.91
CA SER A 84 -10.05 -11.59 -3.75
C SER A 84 -10.61 -12.57 -4.78
N PHE A 85 -10.18 -12.46 -6.05
CA PHE A 85 -10.58 -13.41 -7.09
C PHE A 85 -10.16 -14.83 -6.73
N HIS A 86 -8.89 -15.05 -6.39
CA HIS A 86 -8.38 -16.37 -6.01
C HIS A 86 -9.08 -16.92 -4.76
N SER A 87 -9.31 -16.08 -3.75
CA SER A 87 -10.05 -16.47 -2.56
C SER A 87 -11.47 -16.92 -2.88
N THR A 88 -12.20 -16.16 -3.70
CA THR A 88 -13.58 -16.49 -4.10
C THR A 88 -13.63 -17.74 -5.00
N TYR A 89 -12.70 -17.85 -5.95
CA TYR A 89 -12.59 -18.99 -6.87
C TYR A 89 -12.26 -20.27 -6.10
N ASN A 90 -11.25 -20.24 -5.22
CA ASN A 90 -10.84 -21.40 -4.43
C ASN A 90 -11.94 -21.83 -3.45
N ALA A 91 -12.71 -20.90 -2.90
CA ALA A 91 -13.83 -21.20 -2.01
C ALA A 91 -14.97 -22.00 -2.69
N GLN A 92 -15.01 -22.08 -4.03
CA GLN A 92 -15.96 -22.93 -4.75
C GLN A 92 -15.62 -24.43 -4.65
N PHE A 93 -14.38 -24.77 -4.26
CA PHE A 93 -13.91 -26.15 -4.17
C PHE A 93 -13.83 -26.61 -2.71
N ASN A 94 -14.69 -27.56 -2.33
CA ASN A 94 -14.70 -28.16 -0.99
C ASN A 94 -13.76 -29.37 -0.85
N SER A 95 -12.98 -29.69 -1.88
CA SER A 95 -12.06 -30.84 -1.93
C SER A 95 -10.75 -30.42 -2.59
N ALA A 96 -9.64 -30.97 -2.11
CA ALA A 96 -8.34 -30.83 -2.76
C ALA A 96 -8.30 -31.48 -4.16
N HIS A 97 -9.20 -32.43 -4.43
CA HIS A 97 -9.34 -33.13 -5.71
C HIS A 97 -10.80 -33.04 -6.18
N PRO A 98 -11.24 -31.88 -6.67
CA PRO A 98 -12.59 -31.71 -7.18
C PRO A 98 -12.76 -32.53 -8.47
N PRO A 99 -13.94 -33.16 -8.69
CA PRO A 99 -14.25 -33.79 -9.96
C PRO A 99 -14.14 -32.80 -11.12
N ILE A 100 -13.66 -33.27 -12.29
CA ILE A 100 -13.43 -32.40 -13.45
C ILE A 100 -14.69 -31.62 -13.89
N PHE A 101 -15.87 -32.21 -13.76
CA PHE A 101 -17.12 -31.54 -14.12
C PHE A 101 -17.41 -30.33 -13.20
N VAL A 102 -17.05 -30.41 -11.91
CA VAL A 102 -17.20 -29.28 -10.98
C VAL A 102 -16.28 -28.14 -11.40
N VAL A 103 -15.02 -28.45 -11.73
CA VAL A 103 -14.04 -27.47 -12.22
C VAL A 103 -14.54 -26.78 -13.48
N ILE A 104 -15.04 -27.55 -14.46
CA ILE A 104 -15.58 -27.01 -15.71
C ILE A 104 -16.76 -26.07 -15.42
N THR A 105 -17.72 -26.49 -14.58
CA THR A 105 -18.88 -25.65 -14.24
C THR A 105 -18.46 -24.34 -13.56
N THR A 106 -17.57 -24.39 -12.57
CA THR A 106 -17.07 -23.18 -11.89
C THR A 106 -16.36 -22.23 -12.85
N LEU A 107 -15.58 -22.76 -13.80
CA LEU A 107 -14.93 -21.95 -14.85
C LEU A 107 -15.95 -21.29 -15.77
N MET A 108 -16.99 -22.02 -16.19
CA MET A 108 -18.07 -21.47 -17.03
C MET A 108 -18.84 -20.36 -16.30
N GLU A 109 -19.15 -20.56 -15.02
CA GLU A 109 -19.83 -19.55 -14.19
C GLU A 109 -18.96 -18.29 -14.02
N THR A 110 -17.67 -18.46 -13.73
CA THR A 110 -16.69 -17.37 -13.62
C THR A 110 -16.57 -16.60 -14.93
N GLN A 111 -16.55 -17.31 -16.07
CA GLN A 111 -16.51 -16.70 -17.39
C GLN A 111 -17.80 -15.91 -17.67
N ALA A 112 -18.97 -16.47 -17.38
CA ALA A 112 -20.26 -15.81 -17.57
C ALA A 112 -20.37 -14.53 -16.73
N GLU A 113 -19.93 -14.56 -15.48
CA GLU A 113 -19.88 -13.38 -14.61
C GLU A 113 -18.93 -12.32 -15.17
N THR A 114 -17.74 -12.72 -15.61
CA THR A 114 -16.72 -11.82 -16.16
C THR A 114 -17.19 -11.16 -17.44
N VAL A 115 -17.77 -11.92 -18.37
CA VAL A 115 -18.35 -11.39 -19.61
C VAL A 115 -19.46 -10.40 -19.30
N THR A 116 -20.34 -10.71 -18.33
CA THR A 116 -21.41 -9.79 -17.91
C THR A 116 -20.85 -8.48 -17.37
N LYS A 117 -19.80 -8.53 -16.54
CA LYS A 117 -19.11 -7.32 -16.02
C LYS A 117 -18.49 -6.52 -17.15
N LEU A 118 -17.77 -7.16 -18.08
CA LEU A 118 -17.15 -6.50 -19.23
C LEU A 118 -18.18 -5.82 -20.13
N LEU A 119 -19.30 -6.48 -20.43
CA LEU A 119 -20.40 -5.90 -21.20
C LEU A 119 -21.00 -4.70 -20.50
N THR A 120 -21.15 -4.74 -19.17
CA THR A 120 -21.66 -3.63 -18.37
C THR A 120 -20.72 -2.42 -18.45
N ILE A 121 -19.41 -2.65 -18.32
CA ILE A 121 -18.37 -1.62 -18.47
C ILE A 121 -18.37 -1.05 -19.90
N SER A 122 -18.49 -1.88 -20.93
CA SER A 122 -18.51 -1.44 -22.34
C SER A 122 -19.69 -0.52 -22.66
N LYS A 123 -20.78 -0.63 -21.89
CA LYS A 123 -21.96 0.26 -21.96
C LYS A 123 -21.80 1.54 -21.14
N GLY A 124 -20.61 1.78 -20.55
CA GLY A 124 -20.33 2.92 -19.69
C GLY A 124 -20.92 2.80 -18.27
N ILE A 125 -21.50 1.65 -17.92
CA ILE A 125 -22.05 1.42 -16.58
C ILE A 125 -20.91 0.93 -15.69
N ILE A 126 -20.24 1.85 -15.02
CA ILE A 126 -19.16 1.54 -14.09
C ILE A 126 -19.73 1.59 -12.67
N LYS A 127 -19.57 0.51 -11.91
CA LYS A 127 -19.90 0.53 -10.48
C LYS A 127 -18.97 1.54 -9.79
N PRO A 128 -19.52 2.58 -9.14
CA PRO A 128 -18.68 3.53 -8.43
C PRO A 128 -17.96 2.82 -7.28
N LYS A 129 -16.76 3.29 -6.94
CA LYS A 129 -16.09 2.91 -5.70
C LYS A 129 -17.00 3.20 -4.51
N SER A 130 -16.84 2.45 -3.43
CA SER A 130 -17.61 2.74 -2.22
C SER A 130 -17.30 4.16 -1.73
N LYS A 131 -18.25 4.78 -1.02
CA LYS A 131 -18.05 6.12 -0.44
C LYS A 131 -16.83 6.15 0.48
N GLU A 132 -16.61 5.07 1.24
CA GLU A 132 -15.48 4.98 2.16
C GLU A 132 -14.13 4.86 1.45
N GLU A 133 -14.03 4.07 0.38
CA GLU A 133 -12.80 4.00 -0.42
C GLU A 133 -12.51 5.34 -1.10
N SER A 134 -13.54 5.98 -1.65
CA SER A 134 -13.41 7.28 -2.30
C SER A 134 -12.90 8.33 -1.31
N ARG A 135 -13.46 8.37 -0.09
CA ARG A 135 -13.01 9.26 0.99
C ARG A 135 -11.57 9.00 1.41
N LYS A 136 -11.13 7.74 1.46
CA LYS A 136 -9.74 7.40 1.80
C LYS A 136 -8.75 7.90 0.76
N ILE A 137 -9.08 7.75 -0.52
CA ILE A 137 -8.28 8.24 -1.65
C ILE A 137 -8.25 9.77 -1.64
N GLU A 138 -9.40 10.42 -1.52
CA GLU A 138 -9.50 11.89 -1.46
C GLU A 138 -8.68 12.46 -0.30
N ASN A 139 -8.80 11.88 0.89
CA ASN A 139 -7.99 12.28 2.04
C ASN A 139 -6.49 12.10 1.75
N LEU A 140 -6.07 11.05 1.06
CA LEU A 140 -4.66 10.82 0.74
C LEU A 140 -4.14 11.86 -0.26
N GLU A 141 -4.92 12.15 -1.30
CA GLU A 141 -4.58 13.18 -2.29
C GLU A 141 -4.52 14.57 -1.66
N ASN A 142 -5.42 14.89 -0.72
CA ASN A 142 -5.43 16.16 -0.01
C ASN A 142 -4.21 16.34 0.90
N GLU A 143 -3.81 15.31 1.66
CA GLU A 143 -2.57 15.34 2.46
C GLU A 143 -1.33 15.53 1.57
N HIS A 144 -1.30 14.86 0.42
CA HIS A 144 -0.20 15.00 -0.54
C HIS A 144 -0.14 16.41 -1.15
N LYS A 145 -1.28 16.97 -1.56
CA LYS A 145 -1.37 18.37 -2.03
C LYS A 145 -0.91 19.36 -0.97
N HIS A 146 -1.30 19.15 0.30
CA HIS A 146 -0.87 20.00 1.41
C HIS A 146 0.66 19.96 1.59
N TYR A 147 1.26 18.78 1.50
CA TYR A 147 2.72 18.60 1.51
C TYR A 147 3.40 19.31 0.34
N VAL A 148 2.95 19.08 -0.90
CA VAL A 148 3.56 19.65 -2.11
C VAL A 148 3.52 21.19 -2.08
N ASN A 149 2.41 21.77 -1.61
CA ASN A 149 2.26 23.23 -1.50
C ASN A 149 3.15 23.86 -0.42
N ASN A 150 3.64 23.08 0.54
CA ASN A 150 4.46 23.56 1.66
C ASN A 150 5.71 22.67 1.82
N LYS A 151 6.45 22.43 0.72
CA LYS A 151 7.56 21.46 0.67
C LYS A 151 8.70 21.90 1.61
N THR A 152 8.73 21.33 2.81
CA THR A 152 9.82 21.46 3.80
C THR A 152 10.14 20.08 4.37
N PRO A 153 11.35 19.84 4.91
CA PRO A 153 11.69 18.58 5.58
C PRO A 153 10.71 18.22 6.71
N GLU A 154 10.32 19.20 7.51
CA GLU A 154 9.35 19.01 8.60
C GLU A 154 7.98 18.56 8.09
N ASN A 155 7.49 19.18 7.00
CA ASN A 155 6.21 18.82 6.40
C ASN A 155 6.27 17.47 5.68
N LEU A 156 7.42 17.09 5.11
CA LEU A 156 7.65 15.75 4.57
C LEU A 156 7.52 14.70 5.68
N LEU A 157 8.24 14.87 6.79
CA LEU A 157 8.19 13.93 7.92
C LEU A 157 6.78 13.81 8.50
N LYS A 158 6.07 14.93 8.63
CA LYS A 158 4.66 14.94 9.05
C LYS A 158 3.76 14.18 8.07
N TYR A 159 3.95 14.40 6.77
CA TYR A 159 3.20 13.70 5.72
C TYR A 159 3.45 12.18 5.77
N LEU A 160 4.72 11.76 5.83
CA LEU A 160 5.11 10.35 5.93
C LEU A 160 4.50 9.68 7.16
N ALA A 161 4.49 10.38 8.31
CA ALA A 161 3.87 9.87 9.53
C ALA A 161 2.34 9.73 9.42
N ILE A 162 1.65 10.71 8.82
CA ILE A 162 0.19 10.67 8.64
C ILE A 162 -0.20 9.51 7.71
N VAL A 163 0.49 9.38 6.58
CA VAL A 163 0.14 8.40 5.55
C VAL A 163 0.60 7.00 5.93
N GLY A 164 1.80 6.87 6.50
CA GLY A 164 2.35 5.59 6.95
C GLY A 164 1.53 4.92 8.07
N ASN A 165 0.92 5.73 8.95
CA ASN A 165 0.03 5.23 10.01
C ASN A 165 -1.30 4.61 9.50
N ARG A 166 -1.62 4.74 8.21
CA ARG A 166 -2.81 4.10 7.61
C ARG A 166 -2.67 2.58 7.55
N TYR A 167 -1.45 2.05 7.53
CA TYR A 167 -1.20 0.62 7.57
C TYR A 167 -1.21 0.15 9.02
N ARG A 168 -2.32 -0.50 9.41
CA ARG A 168 -2.39 -1.22 10.68
C ARG A 168 -1.85 -2.62 10.44
N GLY A 169 -0.73 -2.96 11.07
CA GLY A 169 -0.29 -4.36 11.14
C GLY A 169 -1.42 -5.22 11.70
N PHE A 170 -1.61 -6.41 11.13
CA PHE A 170 -2.52 -7.38 11.71
C PHE A 170 -2.09 -7.69 13.14
N LYS A 171 -3.03 -7.67 14.08
CA LYS A 171 -2.79 -8.30 15.39
C LYS A 171 -2.74 -9.81 15.12
N ILE A 172 -1.55 -10.37 15.24
CA ILE A 172 -1.34 -11.83 15.30
C ILE A 172 -1.79 -12.30 16.68
#